data_AF-A0A945MF68-F1
#
_entry.id   AF-A0A945MF68-F1
#
_cell.length_a   1.000
_cell.length_b   1.000
_cell.length_c   1.000
_cell.angle_alpha   90.00
_cell.angle_beta   90.00
_cell.angle_gamma   90.00
#
_symmetry.space_group_name_H-M   'P 1'
#
loop_
_entity.id
_entity.type
_entity.pdbx_description
1 polymer ?
#
loop_
_entity_poly.entity_id
_entity_poly.type
_entity_poly.pdbx_seq_one_letter_code
_entity_poly.pdbx_strand_id
1 'polypeptide(L)'
;LWLFKLTPEQIDIVIHPQSIIHSMVEFNDESVKAQLGIPDMKIPIQYALTYPRHLASNWESLDLVKIGALTFEEPDLERFPCINLAYEAINQKGSTPAVLNIANEQAVYRFLNHQIGFLEIPNIIEEACNQHDWIESPNLDDLNEIENWTTIFVKSYQSKYK
;
A
#
# COMPACT_ATOMS: atom_id res chain seq x y z
N LEU A 1 11.33 7.08 -0.47
CA LEU A 1 9.88 7.28 -0.29
C LEU A 1 9.51 8.74 -0.13
N TRP A 2 8.33 9.10 -0.63
CA TRP A 2 7.93 10.48 -0.87
C TRP A 2 7.73 11.32 0.41
N LEU A 3 6.92 10.84 1.37
CA LEU A 3 6.51 11.64 2.54
C LEU A 3 7.63 11.87 3.56
N PHE A 4 8.35 10.80 3.92
CA PHE A 4 9.36 10.82 4.98
C PHE A 4 10.81 10.87 4.47
N LYS A 5 11.02 10.88 3.15
CA LYS A 5 12.35 10.91 2.50
C LYS A 5 13.29 9.77 2.94
N LEU A 6 12.73 8.58 3.20
CA LEU A 6 13.47 7.35 3.55
C LEU A 6 13.89 6.56 2.31
N THR A 7 14.90 5.70 2.41
CA THR A 7 15.22 4.71 1.36
C THR A 7 14.37 3.45 1.50
N PRO A 8 14.25 2.61 0.46
CA PRO A 8 13.48 1.36 0.50
C PRO A 8 13.92 0.41 1.61
N GLU A 9 15.23 0.36 1.89
CA GLU A 9 15.86 -0.50 2.90
C GLU A 9 15.58 -0.04 4.34
N GLN A 10 14.99 1.14 4.51
CA GLN A 10 14.61 1.70 5.82
C GLN A 10 13.13 1.43 6.13
N ILE A 11 12.47 0.53 5.41
CA ILE A 11 11.03 0.26 5.53
C ILE A 11 10.80 -1.23 5.66
N ASP A 12 10.32 -1.62 6.83
CA ASP A 12 9.90 -2.98 7.12
C ASP A 12 8.38 -3.10 7.12
N ILE A 13 7.90 -4.24 6.64
CA ILE A 13 6.49 -4.63 6.70
C ILE A 13 6.36 -5.72 7.76
N VAL A 14 5.48 -5.49 8.73
CA VAL A 14 5.16 -6.44 9.78
C VAL A 14 3.65 -6.67 9.77
N ILE A 15 3.24 -7.94 9.71
CA ILE A 15 1.83 -8.30 9.79
C ILE A 15 1.39 -8.19 11.25
N HIS A 16 0.43 -7.32 11.50
CA HIS A 16 -0.16 -7.10 12.82
C HIS A 16 -1.69 -7.27 12.75
N PRO A 17 -2.22 -8.49 13.02
CA PRO A 17 -3.63 -8.80 12.79
C PRO A 17 -4.61 -7.93 13.59
N GLN A 18 -4.23 -7.48 14.79
CA GLN A 18 -5.12 -6.73 15.67
C GLN A 18 -5.31 -5.26 15.22
N SER A 19 -4.44 -4.75 14.34
CA SER A 19 -4.50 -3.38 13.82
C SER A 19 -4.56 -2.28 14.89
N ILE A 20 -4.03 -2.55 16.09
CA ILE A 20 -3.96 -1.61 17.21
C ILE A 20 -2.72 -0.73 17.10
N ILE A 21 -1.59 -1.31 16.75
CA ILE A 21 -0.40 -0.56 16.36
C ILE A 21 -0.58 -0.16 14.89
N HIS A 22 -0.59 1.14 14.60
CA HIS A 22 -0.81 1.62 13.23
C HIS A 22 0.49 1.80 12.44
N SER A 23 1.63 1.96 13.12
CA SER A 23 3.00 1.92 12.57
C SER A 23 4.01 2.15 13.70
N MET A 24 5.29 1.92 13.40
CA MET A 24 6.41 2.08 14.33
C MET A 24 7.58 2.79 13.65
N VAL A 25 8.46 3.40 14.45
CA VAL A 25 9.73 4.01 14.00
C VAL A 25 10.83 3.57 14.95
N GLU A 26 11.89 2.99 14.40
CA GLU A 26 13.13 2.67 15.10
C GLU A 26 14.11 3.86 15.02
N PHE A 27 14.84 4.11 16.10
CA PHE A 27 15.82 5.19 16.22
C PHE A 27 17.25 4.64 16.36
N ASN A 28 18.26 5.49 16.18
CA ASN A 28 19.68 5.11 16.23
C ASN A 28 20.14 4.52 17.58
N ASP A 29 19.36 4.68 18.65
CA ASP A 29 19.60 4.09 19.96
C ASP A 29 18.86 2.75 20.15
N GLU A 30 18.38 2.15 19.05
CA GLU A 30 17.61 0.90 18.99
C GLU A 30 16.25 1.00 19.71
N SER A 31 15.83 2.20 20.12
CA SER A 31 14.51 2.41 20.69
C SER A 31 13.45 2.44 19.57
N VAL A 32 12.28 1.86 19.86
CA VAL A 32 11.14 1.84 18.94
C VAL A 32 9.99 2.64 19.55
N LYS A 33 9.42 3.56 18.76
CA LYS A 33 8.17 4.25 19.10
C LYS A 33 7.05 3.74 18.21
N ALA A 34 5.99 3.26 18.85
CA ALA A 34 4.77 2.83 18.19
C ALA A 34 3.64 3.83 18.44
N GLN A 35 2.82 4.08 17.43
CA GLN A 35 1.53 4.75 17.63
C GLN A 35 0.44 3.67 17.74
N LEU A 36 -0.30 3.72 18.85
CA LEU A 36 -1.40 2.81 19.13
C LEU A 36 -2.72 3.58 19.09
N GLY A 37 -3.77 2.93 18.59
CA GLY A 37 -5.12 3.47 18.57
C GLY A 37 -6.15 2.39 18.29
N ILE A 38 -7.40 2.68 18.65
CA ILE A 38 -8.52 1.95 18.05
C ILE A 38 -8.56 2.29 16.55
N PRO A 39 -9.02 1.37 15.68
CA PRO A 39 -9.10 1.60 14.24
C PRO A 39 -10.24 2.57 13.89
N ASP A 40 -10.09 3.84 14.27
CA ASP A 40 -11.03 4.93 14.00
C ASP A 40 -10.30 6.10 13.31
N MET A 41 -10.68 6.40 12.07
CA MET A 41 -10.12 7.47 11.25
C MET A 41 -10.27 8.87 11.86
N LYS A 42 -11.20 9.08 12.80
CA LYS A 42 -11.34 10.38 13.48
C LYS A 42 -10.05 10.82 14.17
N ILE A 43 -9.25 9.87 14.70
CA ILE A 43 -7.99 10.13 15.38
C ILE A 43 -6.95 10.73 14.43
N PRO A 44 -6.53 10.05 13.34
CA PRO A 44 -5.55 10.61 12.41
C PRO A 44 -6.07 11.84 11.67
N ILE A 45 -7.37 11.92 11.33
CA ILE A 45 -7.96 13.10 10.67
C ILE A 45 -7.88 14.33 11.57
N GLN A 46 -8.27 14.21 12.85
CA GLN A 46 -8.16 15.32 13.79
C GLN A 46 -6.71 15.76 13.93
N TYR A 47 -5.79 14.82 14.15
CA TYR A 47 -4.38 15.14 14.31
C TYR A 47 -3.80 15.87 13.09
N ALA A 48 -4.14 15.43 11.87
CA ALA A 48 -3.70 16.10 10.65
C ALA A 48 -4.22 17.56 10.56
N LEU A 49 -5.46 17.82 10.98
CA LEU A 49 -6.06 19.17 10.99
C LEU A 49 -5.52 20.06 12.12
N THR A 50 -5.13 19.48 13.26
CA THR A 50 -4.75 20.22 14.47
C THR A 50 -3.26 20.21 14.75
N TYR A 51 -2.47 19.54 13.91
CA TYR A 51 -1.03 19.38 14.06
C TYR A 51 -0.33 20.72 14.40
N PRO A 52 0.58 20.74 15.39
CA PRO A 52 1.09 19.61 16.18
C PRO A 52 0.29 19.33 17.46
N ARG A 53 -0.91 19.90 17.62
CA ARG A 53 -1.70 19.81 18.86
C ARG A 53 -2.62 18.59 18.84
N HIS A 54 -2.83 18.03 20.03
CA HIS A 54 -3.90 17.07 20.29
C HIS A 54 -5.08 17.81 20.94
N LEU A 55 -6.28 17.65 20.41
CA LEU A 55 -7.50 18.18 21.01
C LEU A 55 -8.20 17.11 21.83
N ALA A 56 -8.92 17.54 22.86
CA ALA A 56 -9.76 16.62 23.63
C ALA A 56 -10.89 16.08 22.74
N SER A 57 -11.19 14.80 22.88
CA SER A 57 -12.32 14.13 22.25
C SER A 57 -12.96 13.17 23.24
N ASN A 58 -14.24 12.88 23.04
CA ASN A 58 -15.00 11.94 23.86
C ASN A 58 -15.20 10.61 23.11
N TRP A 59 -14.20 10.18 22.34
CA TRP A 59 -14.24 8.92 21.61
C TRP A 59 -13.83 7.75 22.49
N GLU A 60 -14.04 6.54 21.99
CA GLU A 60 -13.60 5.33 22.69
C GLU A 60 -12.08 5.35 22.90
N SER A 61 -11.67 5.09 24.14
CA SER A 61 -10.27 5.02 24.52
C SER A 61 -9.73 3.61 24.33
N LEU A 62 -8.46 3.50 23.95
CA LEU A 62 -7.76 2.22 23.88
C LEU A 62 -7.72 1.53 25.25
N ASP A 63 -8.17 0.28 25.31
CA ASP A 63 -8.13 -0.57 26.51
C ASP A 63 -7.27 -1.81 26.24
N LEU A 64 -5.99 -1.72 26.62
CA LEU A 64 -5.02 -2.79 26.38
C LEU A 64 -5.35 -4.10 27.11
N VAL A 65 -6.04 -4.01 28.26
CA VAL A 65 -6.42 -5.21 29.02
C VAL A 65 -7.50 -5.98 28.28
N LYS A 66 -8.47 -5.30 27.65
CA LYS A 66 -9.48 -5.93 26.80
C LYS A 66 -8.92 -6.48 25.49
N ILE A 67 -7.96 -5.78 24.90
CA ILE A 67 -7.29 -6.22 23.67
C ILE A 67 -6.49 -7.50 23.92
N GLY A 68 -5.83 -7.59 25.08
CA GLY A 68 -5.07 -8.76 25.49
C GLY A 68 -3.73 -8.85 24.74
N ALA A 69 -3.71 -9.58 23.62
CA ALA A 69 -2.48 -9.89 22.90
C ALA A 69 -2.29 -9.01 21.65
N LEU A 70 -1.05 -8.59 21.43
CA LEU A 70 -0.58 -8.01 20.18
C LEU A 70 0.37 -9.02 19.54
N THR A 71 0.09 -9.47 18.33
CA THR A 71 0.91 -10.44 17.60
C THR A 71 1.52 -9.80 16.36
N PHE A 72 2.68 -10.33 15.98
CA PHE A 72 3.49 -9.85 14.87
C PHE A 72 4.02 -11.05 14.09
N GLU A 73 3.94 -10.96 12.77
CA GLU A 73 4.37 -12.01 11.84
C GLU A 73 5.09 -11.37 10.66
N GLU A 74 6.04 -12.09 10.07
CA GLU A 74 6.66 -11.68 8.80
C GLU A 74 5.66 -11.85 7.65
N PRO A 75 5.67 -10.96 6.64
CA PRO A 75 4.84 -11.13 5.46
C PRO A 75 5.31 -12.32 4.63
N ASP A 76 4.38 -13.20 4.27
CA ASP A 76 4.62 -14.29 3.32
C ASP A 76 4.60 -13.74 1.89
N LEU A 77 5.79 -13.51 1.31
CA LEU A 77 5.93 -12.93 -0.02
C LEU A 77 5.52 -13.88 -1.15
N GLU A 78 5.53 -15.20 -0.92
CA GLU A 78 5.02 -16.17 -1.90
C GLU A 78 3.50 -16.14 -1.96
N ARG A 79 2.86 -16.03 -0.79
CA ARG A 79 1.40 -15.93 -0.67
C ARG A 79 0.86 -14.55 -1.06
N PHE A 80 1.64 -13.48 -0.82
CA PHE A 80 1.25 -12.09 -1.08
C PHE A 80 2.26 -11.39 -2.02
N PRO A 81 2.34 -11.80 -3.30
CA PRO A 81 3.35 -11.31 -4.25
C PRO A 81 3.25 -9.80 -4.52
N CYS A 82 2.08 -9.19 -4.33
CA CYS A 82 1.90 -7.73 -4.47
C CYS A 82 2.80 -6.91 -3.53
N ILE A 83 3.23 -7.48 -2.40
CA ILE A 83 4.19 -6.83 -1.51
C ILE A 83 5.54 -6.65 -2.21
N ASN A 84 6.03 -7.71 -2.87
CA ASN A 84 7.27 -7.65 -3.63
C ASN A 84 7.16 -6.71 -4.84
N LEU A 85 6.02 -6.73 -5.55
CA LEU A 85 5.77 -5.79 -6.66
C LEU A 85 5.81 -4.33 -6.20
N ALA A 86 5.33 -4.03 -4.98
CA ALA A 86 5.42 -2.69 -4.41
C ALA A 86 6.89 -2.28 -4.14
N TYR A 87 7.71 -3.18 -3.59
CA TYR A 87 9.15 -2.92 -3.42
C TYR A 87 9.86 -2.70 -4.77
N GLU A 88 9.55 -3.52 -5.77
CA GLU A 88 10.09 -3.36 -7.13
C GLU A 88 9.71 -2.01 -7.75
N ALA A 89 8.44 -1.60 -7.63
CA ALA A 89 7.98 -0.31 -8.13
C ALA A 89 8.64 0.87 -7.39
N ILE A 90 8.84 0.76 -6.07
CA ILE A 90 9.56 1.75 -5.27
C ILE A 90 11.03 1.86 -5.73
N ASN A 91 11.66 0.74 -6.05
CA ASN A 91 13.05 0.68 -6.50
C ASN A 91 13.22 1.24 -7.92
N GLN A 92 12.30 0.90 -8.83
CA GLN A 92 12.30 1.42 -10.21
C GLN A 92 11.98 2.93 -10.25
N LYS A 93 11.17 3.45 -9.32
CA LYS A 93 10.74 4.86 -9.27
C LYS A 93 10.06 5.29 -10.58
N GLY A 94 10.05 6.60 -10.86
CA GLY A 94 9.46 7.15 -12.07
C GLY A 94 7.96 6.86 -12.17
N SER A 95 7.54 6.37 -13.33
CA SER A 95 6.16 6.01 -13.65
C SER A 95 5.68 4.67 -13.06
N THR A 96 6.58 3.78 -12.65
CA THR A 96 6.20 2.42 -12.23
C THR A 96 5.17 2.39 -11.09
N PRO A 97 5.28 3.21 -10.01
CA PRO A 97 4.26 3.23 -8.96
C PRO A 97 2.86 3.64 -9.44
N ALA A 98 2.78 4.53 -10.45
CA ALA A 98 1.50 4.92 -11.04
C ALA A 98 0.88 3.76 -11.81
N VAL A 99 1.66 3.09 -12.66
CA VAL A 99 1.23 1.89 -13.40
C VAL A 99 0.78 0.78 -12.44
N LEU A 100 1.55 0.50 -11.39
CA LEU A 100 1.19 -0.49 -10.37
C LEU A 100 -0.19 -0.17 -9.76
N ASN A 101 -0.41 1.09 -9.37
CA ASN A 101 -1.67 1.51 -8.76
C ASN A 101 -2.85 1.36 -9.73
N ILE A 102 -2.71 1.86 -10.96
CA ILE A 102 -3.77 1.82 -11.98
C ILE A 102 -4.06 0.37 -12.38
N ALA A 103 -3.02 -0.45 -12.57
CA ALA A 103 -3.17 -1.86 -12.91
C ALA A 103 -3.90 -2.62 -11.81
N ASN A 104 -3.56 -2.37 -10.54
CA ASN A 104 -4.25 -2.95 -9.39
C ASN A 104 -5.73 -2.55 -9.35
N GLU A 105 -6.05 -1.27 -9.54
CA GLU A 105 -7.44 -0.79 -9.55
C GLU A 105 -8.26 -1.50 -10.64
N GLN A 106 -7.75 -1.53 -11.87
CA GLN A 106 -8.45 -2.17 -12.99
C GLN A 106 -8.54 -3.69 -12.82
N ALA A 107 -7.49 -4.35 -12.32
CA ALA A 107 -7.50 -5.80 -12.08
C ALA A 107 -8.49 -6.17 -10.97
N VAL A 108 -8.48 -5.46 -9.84
CA VAL A 108 -9.46 -5.65 -8.74
C VAL A 108 -10.88 -5.41 -9.25
N TYR A 109 -11.11 -4.37 -10.06
CA TYR A 109 -12.42 -4.14 -10.69
C TYR A 109 -12.85 -5.35 -11.54
N ARG A 110 -11.97 -5.90 -12.38
CA ARG A 110 -12.27 -7.10 -13.18
C ARG A 110 -12.53 -8.33 -12.31
N PHE A 111 -11.78 -8.50 -11.22
CA PHE A 111 -11.97 -9.60 -10.27
C PHE A 111 -13.35 -9.52 -9.59
N LEU A 112 -13.73 -8.33 -9.10
CA LEU A 112 -15.04 -8.09 -8.50
C LEU A 112 -16.21 -8.30 -9.47
N ASN A 113 -15.97 -8.12 -10.77
CA ASN A 113 -16.92 -8.43 -11.84
C ASN A 113 -16.82 -9.87 -12.36
N HIS A 114 -16.11 -10.76 -11.68
CA HIS A 114 -15.93 -12.18 -12.04
C HIS A 114 -15.31 -12.40 -13.43
N GLN A 115 -14.50 -11.45 -13.92
CA GLN A 115 -13.87 -11.52 -15.25
C GLN A 115 -12.44 -12.09 -15.21
N ILE A 116 -11.83 -12.14 -14.03
CA ILE A 116 -10.52 -12.75 -13.76
C ILE A 116 -10.57 -13.45 -12.39
N GLY A 117 -9.67 -14.40 -12.17
CA GLY A 117 -9.45 -15.02 -10.87
C GLY A 117 -8.62 -14.13 -9.92
N PHE A 118 -8.74 -14.36 -8.61
CA PHE A 118 -8.01 -13.61 -7.58
C PHE A 118 -6.48 -13.66 -7.78
N LEU A 119 -5.95 -14.85 -8.11
CA LEU A 119 -4.52 -15.06 -8.31
C LEU A 119 -3.99 -14.46 -9.63
N GLU A 120 -4.87 -13.95 -10.50
CA GLU A 120 -4.46 -13.25 -11.73
C GLU A 120 -4.14 -11.76 -11.49
N ILE A 121 -4.63 -11.18 -10.39
CA ILE A 121 -4.37 -9.78 -10.03
C ILE A 121 -2.86 -9.47 -9.99
N PRO A 122 -2.02 -10.18 -9.22
CA PRO A 122 -0.58 -9.90 -9.19
C PRO A 122 0.09 -10.08 -10.55
N ASN A 123 -0.30 -11.09 -11.33
CA ASN A 123 0.28 -11.34 -12.66
C ASN A 123 0.00 -10.18 -13.63
N ILE A 124 -1.24 -9.65 -13.60
CA ILE A 124 -1.63 -8.51 -14.44
C ILE A 124 -0.85 -7.25 -14.05
N ILE A 125 -0.68 -7.01 -12.74
CA ILE A 125 0.09 -5.87 -12.22
C ILE A 125 1.54 -5.97 -12.67
N GLU A 126 2.17 -7.13 -12.47
CA GLU A 126 3.55 -7.41 -12.87
C GLU A 126 3.76 -7.20 -14.37
N GLU A 127 2.90 -7.79 -15.20
CA GLU A 127 2.99 -7.64 -16.66
C GLU A 127 2.80 -6.19 -17.11
N ALA A 128 1.87 -5.44 -16.50
CA ALA A 128 1.67 -4.02 -16.80
C ALA A 128 2.92 -3.20 -16.44
N CYS A 129 3.48 -3.40 -15.25
CA CYS A 129 4.71 -2.75 -14.82
C CYS A 129 5.90 -3.10 -15.72
N ASN A 130 5.99 -4.32 -16.24
CA ASN A 130 7.10 -4.73 -17.10
C ASN A 130 6.97 -4.23 -18.56
N GLN A 131 5.76 -3.97 -19.04
CA GLN A 131 5.51 -3.60 -20.44
C GLN A 131 5.30 -2.11 -20.68
N HIS A 132 5.13 -1.30 -19.64
CA HIS A 132 4.96 0.14 -19.82
C HIS A 132 6.26 0.83 -20.27
N ASP A 133 6.12 1.88 -21.06
CA ASP A 133 7.23 2.76 -21.39
C ASP A 133 7.59 3.60 -20.14
N TRP A 134 8.72 3.29 -19.52
CA TRP A 134 9.13 3.92 -18.26
C TRP A 134 9.55 5.38 -18.42
N ILE A 135 9.05 6.24 -17.53
CA ILE A 135 9.32 7.68 -17.50
C ILE A 135 9.93 8.05 -16.14
N GLU A 136 11.12 8.66 -16.16
CA GLU A 136 11.86 9.00 -14.92
C GLU A 136 11.14 10.02 -14.04
N SER A 137 10.50 11.01 -14.65
CA SER A 137 9.81 12.11 -13.95
C SER A 137 8.53 12.47 -14.69
N PRO A 138 7.47 11.65 -14.57
CA PRO A 138 6.23 11.86 -15.30
C PRO A 138 5.54 13.15 -14.82
N ASN A 139 5.09 13.95 -15.79
CA ASN A 139 4.21 15.09 -15.56
C ASN A 139 2.73 14.64 -15.58
N LEU A 140 1.79 15.59 -15.44
CA LEU A 140 0.36 15.25 -15.40
C LEU A 140 -0.15 14.64 -16.71
N ASP A 141 0.29 15.14 -17.86
CA ASP A 141 -0.12 14.61 -19.17
C ASP A 141 0.44 13.19 -19.36
N ASP A 142 1.71 12.95 -18.98
CA ASP A 142 2.30 11.62 -18.99
C ASP A 142 1.49 10.64 -18.11
N LEU A 143 1.05 11.08 -16.93
CA LEU A 143 0.23 10.26 -16.02
C LEU A 143 -1.15 9.93 -16.62
N ASN A 144 -1.78 10.86 -17.34
CA ASN A 144 -3.04 10.61 -18.04
C ASN A 144 -2.85 9.60 -19.18
N GLU A 145 -1.74 9.68 -19.91
CA GLU A 145 -1.40 8.71 -20.96
C GLU A 145 -1.13 7.32 -20.36
N ILE A 146 -0.38 7.26 -19.26
CA ILE A 146 -0.13 6.03 -18.49
C ILE A 146 -1.46 5.42 -18.01
N GLU A 147 -2.39 6.22 -17.49
CA GLU A 147 -3.70 5.72 -17.05
C GLU A 147 -4.49 5.10 -18.19
N ASN A 148 -4.55 5.78 -19.34
CA ASN A 148 -5.22 5.28 -20.53
C ASN A 148 -4.59 3.98 -21.04
N TRP A 149 -3.27 3.95 -21.19
CA TRP A 149 -2.53 2.77 -21.65
C TRP A 149 -2.72 1.60 -20.70
N THR A 150 -2.51 1.80 -19.39
CA THR A 150 -2.61 0.75 -18.37
C THR A 150 -4.03 0.18 -18.32
N THR A 151 -5.04 1.04 -18.43
CA THR A 151 -6.44 0.61 -18.48
C THR A 151 -6.74 -0.27 -19.70
N ILE A 152 -6.24 0.11 -20.87
CA ILE A 152 -6.41 -0.69 -22.10
C ILE A 152 -5.66 -2.02 -21.98
N PHE A 153 -4.42 -1.98 -21.48
CA PHE A 153 -3.58 -3.15 -21.25
C PHE A 153 -4.29 -4.16 -20.35
N VAL A 154 -4.73 -3.74 -19.17
CA VAL A 154 -5.44 -4.61 -18.22
C VAL A 154 -6.72 -5.16 -18.83
N LYS A 155 -7.49 -4.38 -19.60
CA LYS A 155 -8.73 -4.86 -20.26
C LYS A 155 -8.46 -5.88 -21.35
N SER A 156 -7.33 -5.78 -22.05
CA SER A 156 -6.93 -6.72 -23.10
C SER A 156 -6.44 -8.06 -22.55
N TYR A 157 -6.07 -8.13 -21.27
CA TYR A 157 -5.58 -9.35 -20.63
C TYR A 157 -6.65 -10.46 -20.66
N GLN A 158 -6.32 -11.57 -21.30
CA GLN A 158 -7.20 -12.73 -21.39
C GLN A 158 -7.07 -13.57 -20.12
N SER A 159 -8.18 -13.68 -19.40
CA SER A 159 -8.21 -14.52 -18.20
C SER A 159 -7.97 -15.99 -18.56
N LYS A 160 -7.16 -16.66 -17.73
CA LYS A 160 -6.98 -18.11 -17.74
C LYS A 160 -8.01 -18.82 -16.85
N TYR A 161 -8.82 -18.06 -16.12
CA TYR A 161 -9.94 -18.53 -15.33
C TYR A 161 -11.12 -18.86 -16.27
N LYS A 162 -11.71 -20.05 -16.12
CA LYS A 162 -12.89 -20.49 -16.88
C LYS A 162 -14.16 -20.30 -16.08
#